data_AF-A0A8N4EYH7-F1
#
_entry.id   AF-A0A8N4EYH7-F1
#
_cell.length_a   1.000
_cell.length_b   1.000
_cell.length_c   1.000
_cell.angle_alpha   90.00
_cell.angle_beta   90.00
_cell.angle_gamma   90.00
#
_symmetry.space_group_name_H-M   'P 1'
#
loop_
_entity.id
_entity.type
_entity.pdbx_description
1 polymer ?
#
loop_
_entity_poly.entity_id
_entity_poly.type
_entity_poly.pdbx_seq_one_letter_code
_entity_poly.pdbx_strand_id
1 'polypeptide(L)'
;MVWARQGGTERERGREAKMASRFIFVFTILSSLALVSCRHSRLPNPNTMINRACRRTNDFPFCVSTVKSIQGTTAANARALAQILAKHALSQVDEGTAYIEKVFYDQQDLVVREYLALCLDDYAKAGKKLKQIEDTLSSSRNYKVVVKLMREIASHATDCQEAFERKNFQSEVNYRPPRPCPLSRQNQIIQLMAEAGAGLLGRHRRTRSPSAVWGTRSRLSR
;
A
#
# COMPACT_ATOMS: atom_id res chain seq x y z
N MET A 1 -73.50 55.19 45.26
CA MET A 1 -73.61 53.82 44.71
C MET A 1 -72.61 53.70 43.57
N VAL A 2 -71.60 52.85 43.78
CA VAL A 2 -70.43 52.69 42.90
C VAL A 2 -70.80 51.73 41.76
N TRP A 3 -70.56 52.15 40.51
CA TRP A 3 -70.50 51.26 39.35
C TRP A 3 -69.03 50.88 39.12
N ALA A 4 -68.72 49.59 39.16
CA ALA A 4 -67.42 49.05 38.75
C ALA A 4 -67.59 48.28 37.43
N ARG A 5 -66.78 48.70 36.44
CA ARG A 5 -66.74 48.21 35.06
C ARG A 5 -65.66 47.13 34.96
N GLN A 6 -66.02 45.91 34.59
CA GLN A 6 -65.09 44.82 34.29
C GLN A 6 -64.80 44.79 32.79
N GLY A 7 -63.52 44.74 32.41
CA GLY A 7 -63.12 44.49 31.03
C GLY A 7 -61.61 44.48 30.86
N GLY A 8 -61.02 43.31 30.65
CA GLY A 8 -59.65 43.21 30.14
C GLY A 8 -58.91 41.93 30.49
N THR A 9 -59.26 40.78 29.88
CA THR A 9 -58.48 39.53 30.03
C THR A 9 -58.51 38.62 28.79
N GLU A 10 -58.33 39.14 27.57
CA GLU A 10 -58.23 38.26 26.38
C GLU A 10 -57.04 38.52 25.45
N ARG A 11 -56.22 39.56 25.66
CA ARG A 11 -55.18 39.93 24.68
C ARG A 11 -53.78 39.37 24.92
N GLU A 12 -53.48 38.81 26.08
CA GLU A 12 -52.11 38.37 26.42
C GLU A 12 -51.82 36.89 26.12
N ARG A 13 -52.82 36.02 26.11
CA ARG A 13 -52.63 34.56 25.95
C ARG A 13 -52.24 34.14 24.52
N GLY A 14 -52.42 35.03 23.52
CA GLY A 14 -52.10 34.75 22.11
C GLY A 14 -50.65 35.06 21.68
N ARG A 15 -49.86 35.78 22.49
CA ARG A 15 -48.46 36.11 22.16
C ARG A 15 -47.47 35.02 22.58
N GLU A 16 -47.75 34.31 23.67
CA GLU A 16 -46.86 33.25 24.15
C GLU A 16 -46.88 32.00 23.25
N ALA A 17 -48.06 31.64 22.70
CA ALA A 17 -48.18 30.53 21.77
C ALA A 17 -47.39 30.73 20.46
N LYS A 18 -47.26 31.99 19.99
CA LYS A 18 -46.50 32.33 18.78
C LYS A 18 -44.99 32.24 18.99
N MET A 19 -44.50 32.53 20.20
CA MET A 19 -43.08 32.41 20.52
C MET A 19 -42.66 30.94 20.71
N ALA A 20 -43.46 30.14 21.41
CA ALA A 20 -43.20 28.71 21.60
C ALA A 20 -43.12 27.96 20.25
N SER A 21 -43.99 28.29 19.29
CA SER A 21 -44.00 27.67 17.96
C SER A 21 -42.72 27.97 17.15
N ARG A 22 -42.17 29.18 17.27
CA ARG A 22 -40.93 29.58 16.57
C ARG A 22 -39.69 28.89 17.14
N PHE A 23 -39.63 28.69 18.46
CA PHE A 23 -38.53 27.96 19.09
C PHE A 23 -38.54 26.48 18.71
N ILE A 24 -39.71 25.83 18.65
CA ILE A 24 -39.83 24.42 18.25
C ILE A 24 -39.35 24.20 16.80
N PHE A 25 -39.66 25.12 15.88
CA PHE A 25 -39.25 25.05 14.47
C PHE A 25 -37.72 25.20 14.30
N VAL A 26 -37.10 26.10 15.08
CA VAL A 26 -35.65 26.30 15.05
C VAL A 26 -34.91 25.10 15.63
N PHE A 27 -35.39 24.53 16.75
CA PHE A 27 -34.81 23.32 17.34
C PHE A 27 -34.94 22.09 16.42
N THR A 28 -36.07 21.92 15.72
CA THR A 28 -36.22 20.82 14.74
C THR A 28 -35.26 20.95 13.57
N ILE A 29 -35.06 22.16 13.01
CA ILE A 29 -34.08 22.40 11.93
C ILE A 29 -32.65 22.11 12.41
N LEU A 30 -32.27 22.59 13.61
CA LEU A 30 -30.96 22.34 14.23
C LEU A 30 -30.72 20.85 14.50
N SER A 31 -31.71 20.12 15.02
CA SER A 31 -31.61 18.67 15.23
C SER A 31 -31.48 17.90 13.92
N SER A 32 -32.16 18.31 12.85
CA SER A 32 -31.97 17.69 11.52
C SER A 32 -30.59 18.00 10.91
N LEU A 33 -30.00 19.17 11.16
CA LEU A 33 -28.63 19.49 10.72
C LEU A 33 -27.55 18.67 11.45
N ALA A 34 -27.76 18.39 12.75
CA ALA A 34 -26.88 17.53 13.53
C ALA A 34 -26.91 16.07 13.06
N LEU A 35 -28.08 15.55 12.68
CA LEU A 35 -28.22 14.19 12.15
C LEU A 35 -27.58 14.02 10.76
N VAL A 36 -27.59 15.06 9.92
CA VAL A 36 -26.92 15.04 8.60
C VAL A 36 -25.39 15.17 8.72
N SER A 37 -24.87 15.68 9.84
CA SER A 37 -23.42 15.81 10.07
C SER A 37 -22.74 14.51 10.49
N CYS A 38 -23.50 13.47 10.81
CA CYS A 38 -23.01 12.08 10.86
C CYS A 38 -23.00 11.45 9.46
N ARG A 39 -22.50 12.16 8.44
CA ARG A 39 -22.10 11.50 7.20
C ARG A 39 -20.90 10.61 7.54
N HIS A 40 -21.20 9.34 7.70
CA HIS A 40 -20.28 8.21 7.65
C HIS A 40 -19.01 8.58 6.89
N SER A 41 -17.92 8.79 7.61
CA SER A 41 -16.59 8.54 7.09
C SER A 41 -16.57 7.06 6.69
N ARG A 42 -17.04 6.72 5.49
CA ARG A 42 -16.91 5.37 4.94
C ARG A 42 -15.40 5.11 4.88
N LEU A 43 -14.88 4.38 5.87
CA LEU A 43 -13.56 3.80 5.76
C LEU A 43 -13.52 3.09 4.41
N PRO A 44 -12.50 3.32 3.57
CA PRO A 44 -12.37 2.61 2.33
C PRO A 44 -12.44 1.11 2.64
N ASN A 45 -13.32 0.37 1.97
CA ASN A 45 -13.38 -1.08 2.13
C ASN A 45 -11.96 -1.63 1.89
N PRO A 46 -11.35 -2.39 2.83
CA PRO A 46 -9.96 -2.83 2.72
C PRO A 46 -9.70 -3.58 1.41
N ASN A 47 -10.69 -4.33 0.91
CA ASN A 47 -10.61 -4.99 -0.39
C ASN A 47 -10.41 -3.99 -1.55
N THR A 48 -11.03 -2.82 -1.50
CA THR A 48 -10.88 -1.79 -2.56
C THR A 48 -9.49 -1.15 -2.58
N MET A 49 -8.85 -1.04 -1.41
CA MET A 49 -7.49 -0.51 -1.29
C MET A 49 -6.44 -1.52 -1.72
N ILE A 50 -6.57 -2.77 -1.29
CA ILE A 50 -5.70 -3.87 -1.72
C ILE A 50 -5.80 -4.05 -3.23
N ASN A 51 -7.03 -4.07 -3.78
CA ASN A 51 -7.21 -4.15 -5.23
C ASN A 51 -6.59 -2.95 -5.96
N ARG A 52 -6.61 -1.75 -5.37
CA ARG A 52 -5.95 -0.58 -5.97
C ARG A 52 -4.43 -0.71 -5.94
N ALA A 53 -3.87 -1.21 -4.85
CA ALA A 53 -2.44 -1.45 -4.69
C ALA A 53 -1.94 -2.46 -5.74
N CYS A 54 -2.63 -3.60 -5.83
CA CYS A 54 -2.26 -4.73 -6.66
C CYS A 54 -2.52 -4.51 -8.15
N ARG A 55 -3.34 -3.52 -8.54
CA ARG A 55 -3.58 -3.22 -9.97
C ARG A 55 -2.34 -2.83 -10.75
N ARG A 56 -1.27 -2.44 -10.06
CA ARG A 56 0.01 -2.04 -10.68
C ARG A 56 1.08 -3.12 -10.59
N THR A 57 0.78 -4.26 -9.97
CA THR A 57 1.72 -5.39 -9.91
C THR A 57 1.56 -6.26 -11.13
N ASN A 58 2.63 -6.95 -11.51
CA ASN A 58 2.60 -7.89 -12.63
C ASN A 58 1.82 -9.18 -12.31
N ASP A 59 1.66 -9.51 -11.02
CA ASP A 59 0.85 -10.63 -10.54
C ASP A 59 -0.23 -10.12 -9.57
N PHE A 60 -1.41 -9.85 -10.11
CA PHE A 60 -2.54 -9.33 -9.33
C PHE A 60 -3.06 -10.35 -8.30
N PRO A 61 -3.38 -11.61 -8.68
CA PRO A 61 -3.86 -12.61 -7.73
C PRO A 61 -2.87 -12.87 -6.58
N PHE A 62 -1.59 -13.03 -6.90
CA PHE A 62 -0.55 -13.23 -5.89
C PHE A 62 -0.41 -12.00 -4.98
N CYS A 63 -0.49 -10.79 -5.53
CA CYS A 63 -0.50 -9.58 -4.71
C CYS A 63 -1.68 -9.54 -3.75
N VAL A 64 -2.90 -9.79 -4.24
CA VAL A 64 -4.09 -9.74 -3.37
C VAL A 64 -3.99 -10.79 -2.28
N SER A 65 -3.59 -12.03 -2.59
CA SER A 65 -3.45 -13.08 -1.58
C SER A 65 -2.39 -12.75 -0.54
N THR A 66 -1.22 -12.29 -0.98
CA THR A 66 -0.08 -12.01 -0.10
C THR A 66 -0.35 -10.79 0.78
N VAL A 67 -0.91 -9.71 0.22
CA VAL A 67 -1.26 -8.52 1.01
C VAL A 67 -2.35 -8.86 2.03
N LYS A 68 -3.36 -9.67 1.66
CA LYS A 68 -4.40 -10.13 2.61
C LYS A 68 -3.84 -10.96 3.75
N SER A 69 -2.88 -11.86 3.49
CA SER A 69 -2.27 -12.67 4.54
C SER A 69 -1.46 -11.84 5.53
N ILE A 70 -0.87 -10.72 5.08
CA ILE A 70 -0.09 -9.82 5.94
C ILE A 70 -1.00 -8.90 6.76
N GLN A 71 -2.07 -8.38 6.16
CA GLN A 71 -2.86 -7.31 6.79
C GLN A 71 -4.02 -7.75 7.66
N GLY A 72 -4.55 -8.97 7.47
CA GLY A 72 -5.85 -9.31 8.02
C GLY A 72 -6.92 -8.31 7.56
N THR A 73 -7.67 -7.71 8.50
CA THR A 73 -8.83 -6.83 8.22
C THR A 73 -8.61 -5.35 8.55
N THR A 74 -7.45 -4.92 9.04
CA THR A 74 -7.35 -3.74 9.94
C THR A 74 -6.64 -2.50 9.41
N ALA A 75 -6.24 -2.40 8.14
CA ALA A 75 -5.59 -1.17 7.71
C ALA A 75 -6.57 -0.03 7.40
N ALA A 76 -6.50 0.99 8.25
CA ALA A 76 -7.40 2.14 8.22
C ALA A 76 -7.14 3.12 7.05
N ASN A 77 -5.93 3.14 6.47
CA ASN A 77 -5.59 4.07 5.38
C ASN A 77 -4.34 3.64 4.55
N ALA A 78 -4.12 4.32 3.42
CA ALA A 78 -3.06 3.97 2.44
C ALA A 78 -1.64 4.11 3.00
N ARG A 79 -1.45 5.03 3.96
CA ARG A 79 -0.17 5.22 4.66
C ARG A 79 0.14 4.01 5.54
N ALA A 80 -0.82 3.58 6.37
CA ALA A 80 -0.67 2.42 7.22
C ALA A 80 -0.40 1.14 6.41
N LEU A 81 -1.13 0.94 5.31
CA LEU A 81 -0.87 -0.19 4.41
C LEU A 81 0.52 -0.10 3.75
N ALA A 82 0.92 1.06 3.24
CA ALA A 82 2.27 1.22 2.67
C ALA A 82 3.39 0.96 3.70
N GLN A 83 3.18 1.35 4.96
CA GLN A 83 4.12 1.07 6.05
C GLN A 83 4.21 -0.43 6.36
N ILE A 84 3.07 -1.12 6.39
CA ILE A 84 3.03 -2.59 6.57
C ILE A 84 3.77 -3.31 5.45
N LEU A 85 3.53 -2.92 4.19
CA LEU A 85 4.23 -3.48 3.03
C LEU A 85 5.73 -3.23 3.10
N ALA A 86 6.16 -2.01 3.48
CA ALA A 86 7.58 -1.69 3.67
C ALA A 86 8.23 -2.57 4.75
N LYS A 87 7.57 -2.72 5.92
CA LYS A 87 8.07 -3.57 7.00
C LYS A 87 8.20 -5.03 6.58
N HIS A 88 7.22 -5.55 5.85
CA HIS A 88 7.28 -6.91 5.37
C HIS A 88 8.37 -7.10 4.31
N ALA A 89 8.53 -6.16 3.38
CA ALA A 89 9.64 -6.16 2.43
C ALA A 89 11.00 -6.14 3.15
N LEU A 90 11.13 -5.38 4.24
CA LEU A 90 12.36 -5.34 5.03
C LEU A 90 12.66 -6.69 5.68
N SER A 91 11.67 -7.34 6.27
CA SER A 91 11.82 -8.71 6.80
C SER A 91 12.34 -9.67 5.73
N GLN A 92 11.82 -9.59 4.50
CA GLN A 92 12.26 -10.45 3.40
C GLN A 92 13.69 -10.11 2.92
N VAL A 93 14.07 -8.83 2.93
CA VAL A 93 15.45 -8.40 2.65
C VAL A 93 16.40 -8.93 3.72
N ASP A 94 16.03 -8.83 5.00
CA ASP A 94 16.85 -9.30 6.12
C ASP A 94 16.99 -10.84 6.10
N GLU A 95 15.90 -11.57 5.89
CA GLU A 95 15.89 -13.03 5.71
C GLU A 95 16.75 -13.46 4.52
N GLY A 96 16.61 -12.76 3.40
CA GLY A 96 17.40 -13.03 2.19
C GLY A 96 18.89 -12.75 2.40
N THR A 97 19.23 -11.66 3.08
CA THR A 97 20.62 -11.32 3.43
C THR A 97 21.24 -12.39 4.32
N ALA A 98 20.54 -12.77 5.39
CA ALA A 98 21.01 -13.82 6.31
C ALA A 98 21.17 -15.18 5.60
N TYR A 99 20.26 -15.51 4.67
CA TYR A 99 20.41 -16.70 3.84
C TYR A 99 21.69 -16.64 2.99
N ILE A 100 21.93 -15.52 2.29
CA ILE A 100 23.12 -15.39 1.45
C ILE A 100 24.38 -15.52 2.30
N GLU A 101 24.48 -14.78 3.41
CA GLU A 101 25.65 -14.83 4.30
C GLU A 101 25.96 -16.25 4.77
N LYS A 102 24.93 -17.05 5.05
CA LYS A 102 25.07 -18.45 5.44
C LYS A 102 25.63 -19.33 4.32
N VAL A 103 25.19 -19.15 3.08
CA VAL A 103 25.56 -20.05 1.96
C VAL A 103 26.73 -19.53 1.13
N PHE A 104 27.16 -18.28 1.33
CA PHE A 104 28.11 -17.60 0.45
C PHE A 104 29.49 -18.28 0.40
N TYR A 105 30.02 -18.67 1.55
CA TYR A 105 31.36 -19.26 1.65
C TYR A 105 31.39 -20.73 1.24
N ASP A 106 30.27 -21.44 1.40
CA ASP A 106 30.12 -22.85 1.03
C ASP A 106 29.77 -23.03 -0.46
N GLN A 107 29.52 -21.94 -1.19
CA GLN A 107 29.13 -22.00 -2.58
C GLN A 107 30.32 -22.36 -3.48
N GLN A 108 30.27 -23.57 -4.06
CA GLN A 108 31.30 -24.08 -4.98
C GLN A 108 31.22 -23.44 -6.37
N ASP A 109 30.01 -23.07 -6.78
CA ASP A 109 29.80 -22.42 -8.06
C ASP A 109 30.17 -20.93 -7.98
N LEU A 110 31.32 -20.58 -8.54
CA LEU A 110 31.85 -19.22 -8.55
C LEU A 110 30.90 -18.22 -9.23
N VAL A 111 30.13 -18.66 -10.23
CA VAL A 111 29.15 -17.80 -10.91
C VAL A 111 27.97 -17.52 -9.99
N VAL A 112 27.47 -18.54 -9.30
CA VAL A 112 26.42 -18.34 -8.29
C VAL A 112 26.92 -17.46 -7.14
N ARG A 113 28.17 -17.66 -6.70
CA ARG A 113 28.77 -16.83 -5.66
C ARG A 113 28.88 -15.36 -6.07
N GLU A 114 29.25 -15.08 -7.33
CA GLU A 114 29.23 -13.73 -7.88
C GLU A 114 27.81 -13.13 -7.88
N TYR A 115 26.80 -13.89 -8.31
CA TYR A 115 25.41 -13.42 -8.30
C TYR A 115 24.87 -13.18 -6.89
N LEU A 116 25.24 -14.03 -5.92
CA LEU A 116 24.92 -13.82 -4.51
C LEU A 116 25.56 -12.53 -3.96
N ALA A 117 26.78 -12.19 -4.37
CA ALA A 117 27.42 -10.93 -4.00
C ALA A 117 26.68 -9.71 -4.57
N LEU A 118 26.20 -9.78 -5.82
CA LEU A 118 25.35 -8.74 -6.40
C LEU A 118 24.04 -8.57 -5.61
N CYS A 119 23.39 -9.68 -5.28
CA CYS A 119 22.18 -9.66 -4.46
C CYS A 119 22.40 -9.06 -3.07
N LEU A 120 23.55 -9.29 -2.42
CA LEU A 120 23.88 -8.65 -1.14
C LEU A 120 23.96 -7.12 -1.27
N ASP A 121 24.59 -6.62 -2.33
CA ASP A 121 24.68 -5.17 -2.57
C ASP A 121 23.30 -4.56 -2.84
N ASP A 122 22.47 -5.22 -3.65
CA ASP A 122 21.10 -4.80 -3.91
C ASP A 122 20.21 -4.84 -2.67
N TYR A 123 20.34 -5.87 -1.84
CA TYR A 123 19.62 -5.97 -0.56
C TYR A 123 20.08 -4.93 0.46
N ALA A 124 21.39 -4.63 0.54
CA ALA A 124 21.88 -3.54 1.38
C ALA A 124 21.31 -2.18 0.95
N LYS A 125 21.22 -1.93 -0.37
CA LYS A 125 20.59 -0.72 -0.92
C LYS A 125 19.08 -0.68 -0.66
N ALA A 126 18.38 -1.81 -0.81
CA ALA A 126 16.95 -1.93 -0.54
C ALA A 126 16.63 -1.70 0.95
N GLY A 127 17.39 -2.33 1.85
CA GLY A 127 17.24 -2.19 3.31
C GLY A 127 17.41 -0.74 3.78
N LYS A 128 18.41 -0.02 3.26
CA LYS A 128 18.59 1.43 3.55
C LYS A 128 17.36 2.26 3.12
N LYS A 129 16.82 1.99 1.93
CA LYS A 129 15.64 2.69 1.41
C LYS A 129 14.38 2.37 2.21
N LEU A 130 14.22 1.13 2.65
CA LEU A 130 13.07 0.71 3.47
C LEU A 130 13.08 1.41 4.84
N LYS A 131 14.25 1.53 5.48
CA LYS A 131 14.41 2.33 6.70
C LYS A 131 14.08 3.82 6.45
N GLN A 132 14.58 4.37 5.34
CA GLN A 132 14.25 5.75 4.95
C GLN A 132 12.75 5.95 4.70
N ILE A 133 12.03 4.96 4.18
CA ILE A 133 10.57 5.01 4.02
C ILE A 133 9.89 5.09 5.39
N GLU A 134 10.33 4.31 6.38
CA GLU A 134 9.76 4.35 7.74
C GLU A 134 9.94 5.75 8.36
N ASP A 135 11.12 6.34 8.24
CA ASP A 135 11.40 7.71 8.70
C ASP A 135 10.55 8.73 7.95
N THR A 136 10.48 8.62 6.62
CA THR A 136 9.74 9.55 5.76
C THR A 136 8.25 9.50 6.06
N LEU A 137 7.70 8.30 6.21
CA LEU A 137 6.30 8.09 6.55
C LEU A 137 5.98 8.54 7.96
N SER A 138 6.94 8.56 8.90
CA SER A 138 6.73 8.98 10.30
C SER A 138 6.84 10.50 10.46
N SER A 139 7.83 11.13 9.83
CA SER A 139 8.16 12.55 9.96
C SER A 139 7.41 13.46 8.97
N SER A 140 6.99 12.95 7.81
CA SER A 140 6.44 13.77 6.74
C SER A 140 5.28 13.07 6.01
N ARG A 141 4.53 13.82 5.20
CA ARG A 141 3.58 13.25 4.21
C ARG A 141 4.15 13.30 2.79
N ASN A 142 5.47 13.22 2.63
CA ASN A 142 6.11 13.29 1.33
C ASN A 142 6.00 11.96 0.55
N TYR A 143 4.79 11.65 0.10
CA TYR A 143 4.48 10.41 -0.62
C TYR A 143 5.21 10.29 -1.96
N LYS A 144 5.67 11.40 -2.56
CA LYS A 144 6.48 11.34 -3.78
C LYS A 144 7.82 10.65 -3.53
N VAL A 145 8.48 10.96 -2.41
CA VAL A 145 9.73 10.32 -2.00
C VAL A 145 9.50 8.85 -1.73
N VAL A 146 8.45 8.50 -0.97
CA VAL A 146 8.12 7.10 -0.67
C VAL A 146 7.86 6.29 -1.94
N VAL A 147 7.10 6.84 -2.90
CA VAL A 147 6.84 6.16 -4.18
C VAL A 147 8.12 5.95 -4.98
N LYS A 148 9.04 6.92 -4.97
CA LYS A 148 10.36 6.78 -5.63
C LYS A 148 11.16 5.64 -4.98
N LEU A 149 11.30 5.67 -3.66
CA LEU A 149 12.04 4.67 -2.89
C LEU A 149 11.47 3.26 -3.10
N MET A 150 10.15 3.11 -3.06
CA MET A 150 9.47 1.83 -3.33
C MET A 150 9.78 1.28 -4.73
N ARG A 151 9.82 2.13 -5.76
CA ARG A 151 10.19 1.67 -7.12
C ARG A 151 11.65 1.23 -7.20
N GLU A 152 12.54 1.93 -6.52
CA GLU A 152 13.96 1.55 -6.47
C GLU A 152 14.14 0.22 -5.72
N ILE A 153 13.38 -0.03 -4.64
CA ILE A 153 13.38 -1.33 -3.95
C ILE A 153 12.92 -2.46 -4.87
N ALA A 154 11.85 -2.24 -5.64
CA ALA A 154 11.40 -3.22 -6.64
C ALA A 154 12.51 -3.52 -7.66
N SER A 155 13.20 -2.48 -8.17
CA SER A 155 14.33 -2.62 -9.08
C SER A 155 15.43 -3.49 -8.48
N HIS A 156 15.86 -3.24 -7.24
CA HIS A 156 16.91 -4.04 -6.59
C HIS A 156 16.55 -5.53 -6.47
N ALA A 157 15.29 -5.86 -6.18
CA ALA A 157 14.84 -7.25 -6.17
C ALA A 157 14.83 -7.88 -7.57
N THR A 158 14.43 -7.11 -8.58
CA THR A 158 14.50 -7.53 -9.99
C THR A 158 15.93 -7.71 -10.45
N ASP A 159 16.84 -6.79 -10.15
CA ASP A 159 18.26 -6.84 -10.55
C ASP A 159 18.94 -8.09 -9.94
N CYS A 160 18.66 -8.39 -8.67
CA CYS A 160 19.10 -9.63 -8.02
C CYS A 160 18.55 -10.88 -8.73
N GLN A 161 17.26 -10.90 -9.09
CA GLN A 161 16.67 -12.03 -9.83
C GLN A 161 17.31 -12.20 -11.21
N GLU A 162 17.42 -11.10 -11.96
CA GLU A 162 17.92 -11.08 -13.32
C GLU A 162 19.40 -11.48 -13.41
N ALA A 163 20.19 -11.26 -12.35
CA ALA A 163 21.57 -11.74 -12.28
C ALA A 163 21.67 -13.26 -12.54
N PHE A 164 20.70 -14.04 -12.05
CA PHE A 164 20.63 -15.50 -12.23
C PHE A 164 20.00 -15.92 -13.56
N GLU A 165 19.15 -15.07 -14.13
CA GLU A 165 18.38 -15.36 -15.34
C GLU A 165 19.04 -14.89 -16.64
N ARG A 166 20.12 -14.08 -16.56
CA ARG A 166 20.71 -13.35 -17.71
C ARG A 166 20.68 -14.15 -19.02
N LYS A 167 19.72 -13.77 -19.89
CA LYS A 167 19.60 -14.21 -21.29
C LYS A 167 20.18 -13.21 -22.30
N ASN A 168 20.50 -11.97 -21.90
CA ASN A 168 20.52 -10.83 -22.84
C ASN A 168 21.85 -10.07 -22.99
N PHE A 169 22.97 -10.48 -22.38
CA PHE A 169 24.19 -9.65 -22.36
C PHE A 169 25.52 -10.35 -22.66
N GLN A 170 25.48 -11.48 -23.34
CA GLN A 170 26.72 -12.16 -23.73
C GLN A 170 26.77 -12.26 -25.25
N SER A 171 27.70 -11.49 -25.83
CA SER A 171 28.39 -11.97 -27.02
C SER A 171 28.87 -13.41 -26.75
N GLU A 172 28.82 -14.28 -27.77
CA GLU A 172 29.11 -15.72 -27.67
C GLU A 172 30.41 -16.06 -26.91
N VAL A 173 31.33 -15.10 -26.79
CA VAL A 173 32.64 -15.22 -26.14
C VAL A 173 32.55 -15.34 -24.60
N ASN A 174 31.46 -14.93 -23.95
CA ASN A 174 31.34 -14.93 -22.48
C ASN A 174 30.05 -15.58 -21.97
N TYR A 175 29.47 -16.55 -22.70
CA TYR A 175 28.22 -17.20 -22.28
C TYR A 175 28.34 -17.86 -20.88
N ARG A 176 27.46 -17.46 -19.96
CA ARG A 176 27.25 -18.11 -18.65
C ARG A 176 25.83 -18.67 -18.64
N PRO A 177 25.65 -19.98 -18.49
CA PRO A 177 24.32 -20.56 -18.47
C PRO A 177 23.51 -20.04 -17.27
N PRO A 178 22.18 -19.85 -17.43
CA PRO A 178 21.31 -19.45 -16.33
C PRO A 178 21.43 -20.39 -15.13
N ARG A 179 21.33 -19.84 -13.93
CA ARG A 179 21.36 -20.59 -12.67
C ARG A 179 20.03 -20.43 -11.94
N PRO A 180 19.54 -21.45 -11.22
CA PRO A 180 18.36 -21.26 -10.39
C PRO A 180 18.68 -20.25 -9.28
N CYS A 181 17.87 -19.20 -9.15
CA CYS A 181 18.04 -18.23 -8.07
C CYS A 181 17.45 -18.81 -6.77
N PRO A 182 18.27 -19.03 -5.71
CA PRO A 182 17.77 -19.54 -4.43
C PRO A 182 16.87 -18.53 -3.70
N LEU A 183 16.89 -17.26 -4.12
CA LEU A 183 16.12 -16.16 -3.55
C LEU A 183 14.88 -15.79 -4.37
N SER A 184 14.51 -16.61 -5.36
CA SER A 184 13.43 -16.27 -6.30
C SER A 184 12.14 -15.85 -5.62
N ARG A 185 11.77 -16.57 -4.55
CA ARG A 185 10.55 -16.28 -3.80
C ARG A 185 10.66 -14.96 -3.02
N GLN A 186 11.80 -14.72 -2.37
CA GLN A 186 12.07 -13.50 -1.62
C GLN A 186 12.07 -12.28 -2.56
N ASN A 187 12.78 -12.36 -3.69
CA ASN A 187 12.80 -11.33 -4.71
C ASN A 187 11.38 -10.99 -5.20
N GLN A 188 10.58 -12.01 -5.51
CA GLN A 188 9.20 -11.82 -5.95
C GLN A 188 8.34 -11.12 -4.89
N ILE A 189 8.47 -11.49 -3.61
CA ILE A 189 7.73 -10.86 -2.51
C ILE A 189 8.18 -9.40 -2.32
N ILE A 190 9.49 -9.13 -2.27
CA ILE A 190 10.03 -7.78 -2.10
C ILE A 190 9.55 -6.87 -3.23
N GLN A 191 9.67 -7.32 -4.48
CA GLN A 191 9.20 -6.59 -5.66
C GLN A 191 7.71 -6.27 -5.54
N LEU A 192 6.88 -7.27 -5.24
CA LEU A 192 5.44 -7.10 -5.14
C LEU A 192 5.04 -6.12 -4.03
N MET A 193 5.64 -6.23 -2.85
CA MET A 193 5.35 -5.32 -1.72
C MET A 193 5.68 -3.88 -2.10
N ALA A 194 6.81 -3.70 -2.77
CA ALA A 194 7.28 -2.39 -3.17
C ALA A 194 6.42 -1.78 -4.30
N GLU A 195 6.05 -2.56 -5.31
CA GLU A 195 5.12 -2.15 -6.37
C GLU A 195 3.73 -1.80 -5.83
N ALA A 196 3.19 -2.63 -4.93
CA ALA A 196 1.91 -2.39 -4.27
C ALA A 196 1.95 -1.12 -3.40
N GLY A 197 3.03 -0.94 -2.64
CA GLY A 197 3.29 0.26 -1.82
C GLY A 197 3.35 1.54 -2.67
N ALA A 198 4.08 1.50 -3.78
CA ALA A 198 4.11 2.59 -4.76
C ALA A 198 2.73 2.83 -5.41
N GLY A 199 1.97 1.77 -5.66
CA GLY A 199 0.62 1.82 -6.22
C GLY A 199 -0.38 2.56 -5.33
N LEU A 200 -0.28 2.38 -4.02
CA LEU A 200 -1.16 3.01 -3.04
C LEU A 200 -0.96 4.51 -2.91
N LEU A 201 0.30 4.94 -2.93
CA LEU A 201 0.69 6.32 -2.65
C LEU A 201 0.86 7.16 -3.93
N GLY A 202 1.03 6.51 -5.08
CA GLY A 202 1.17 7.18 -6.36
C GLY A 202 -0.16 7.74 -6.87
N ARG A 203 -0.16 8.98 -7.33
CA ARG A 203 -1.33 9.58 -8.02
C ARG A 203 -1.76 8.70 -9.20
N HIS A 204 -3.07 8.67 -9.48
CA HIS A 204 -3.64 8.02 -10.66
C HIS A 204 -3.12 8.72 -11.92
N ARG A 205 -1.97 8.32 -12.46
CA ARG A 205 -1.71 8.46 -13.90
C ARG A 205 -2.10 7.13 -14.54
N ARG A 206 -3.06 7.18 -15.46
CA ARG A 206 -3.29 6.11 -16.43
C ARG A 206 -2.02 6.04 -17.28
N THR A 207 -1.11 5.14 -16.94
CA THR A 207 0.03 4.80 -17.81
C THR A 207 -0.11 3.32 -18.12
N ARG A 208 -0.18 3.00 -19.43
CA ARG A 208 -0.08 1.64 -19.96
C ARG A 208 1.13 0.96 -19.31
N SER A 209 0.90 -0.23 -18.75
CA SER A 209 1.99 -1.11 -18.31
C SER A 209 2.95 -1.34 -19.47
N PRO A 210 4.27 -1.25 -19.27
CA PRO A 210 5.21 -1.98 -20.10
C PRO A 210 4.97 -3.46 -19.83
N SER A 211 4.53 -4.18 -20.85
CA SER A 211 4.34 -5.62 -20.80
C SER A 211 5.66 -6.30 -20.41
N ALA A 212 5.77 -6.80 -19.18
CA ALA A 212 6.75 -7.81 -18.84
C ALA A 212 6.26 -9.13 -19.46
N VAL A 213 6.94 -9.57 -20.52
CA VAL A 213 6.73 -10.85 -21.20
C VAL A 213 7.15 -11.96 -20.24
N TRP A 214 6.24 -12.39 -19.38
CA TRP A 214 6.33 -13.68 -18.71
C TRP A 214 5.80 -14.73 -19.68
N GLY A 215 6.72 -15.29 -20.46
CA GLY A 215 6.45 -16.43 -21.33
C GLY A 215 6.03 -17.64 -20.49
N THR A 216 4.74 -17.89 -20.45
CA THR A 216 4.17 -19.20 -20.12
C THR A 216 4.36 -20.11 -21.33
N ARG A 217 5.15 -21.17 -21.19
CA ARG A 217 5.07 -22.38 -22.04
C ARG A 217 5.38 -23.59 -21.16
N SER A 218 4.33 -24.17 -20.55
CA SER A 218 3.58 -25.34 -21.04
C SER A 218 4.12 -26.64 -20.47
N ARG A 219 3.46 -27.14 -19.42
CA ARG A 219 3.35 -28.57 -19.12
C ARG A 219 1.97 -29.03 -19.60
N LEU A 220 1.95 -29.93 -20.59
CA LEU A 220 0.89 -30.88 -20.97
C LEU A 220 1.51 -31.70 -22.11
N SER A 221 2.13 -32.85 -21.84
CA SER A 221 1.57 -34.19 -21.58
C SER A 221 1.49 -35.05 -22.85
N ARG A 222 2.12 -36.23 -22.73
CA ARG A 222 2.21 -37.40 -23.62
C ARG A 222 3.26 -37.35 -24.72
#